data_AF-A0A660SJB5-F1
#
_entry.id   AF-A0A660SJB5-F1
#
_cell.length_a   1.000
_cell.length_b   1.000
_cell.length_c   1.000
_cell.angle_alpha   90.00
_cell.angle_beta   90.00
_cell.angle_gamma   90.00
#
_symmetry.space_group_name_H-M   'P 1'
#
loop_
_entity.id
_entity.type
_entity.pdbx_description
1 polymer ?
#
loop_
_entity_poly.entity_id
_entity_poly.type
_entity_poly.pdbx_seq_one_letter_code
_entity_poly.pdbx_strand_id
1 'polypeptide(L)' 'MTAGEISFKPIGIIHTPFKEPEGTPIQPKAGEGVEGYVEIFPEYVDGLKDLDGFSHIILIYYFHLSRPYRLKVTPFM' A
#
# COMPACT_ATOMS: atom_id res chain seq x y z
N MET A 1 4.18 29.76 -6.28
CA MET A 1 4.03 28.45 -6.94
C MET A 1 2.57 28.06 -6.80
N THR A 2 1.81 27.99 -7.88
CA THR A 2 0.44 27.45 -7.84
C THR A 2 0.54 25.94 -7.90
N ALA A 3 0.05 25.24 -6.88
CA ALA A 3 0.01 23.79 -6.89
C ALA A 3 -0.99 23.32 -7.95
N GLY A 4 -0.52 22.53 -8.92
CA GLY A 4 -1.36 21.81 -9.87
C GLY A 4 -1.77 20.44 -9.32
N GLU A 5 -2.60 19.73 -10.09
CA GLU A 5 -2.95 18.34 -9.79
C GLU A 5 -1.72 17.42 -9.88
N ILE A 6 -1.62 16.46 -8.96
CA ILE A 6 -0.57 15.44 -8.95
C ILE A 6 -1.22 14.11 -9.35
N SER A 7 -0.71 13.49 -10.40
CA SER A 7 -1.06 12.13 -10.80
C SER A 7 0.12 11.19 -10.56
N PHE A 8 -0.17 9.92 -10.30
CA PHE A 8 0.84 8.88 -10.15
C PHE A 8 0.46 7.64 -10.95
N LYS A 9 1.48 6.92 -11.43
CA LYS A 9 1.33 5.62 -12.10
C LYS A 9 1.74 4.52 -11.12
N PRO A 10 0.89 3.51 -10.87
CA PRO A 10 1.28 2.35 -10.07
C PRO A 10 2.49 1.63 -10.67
N ILE A 11 3.39 1.13 -9.83
CA ILE A 11 4.57 0.36 -10.23
C ILE A 11 4.40 -1.16 -10.02
N GLY A 12 3.27 -1.57 -9.46
CA GLY A 12 3.02 -2.94 -9.05
C GLY A 12 1.70 -3.09 -8.31
N ILE A 13 1.46 -4.29 -7.78
CA ILE A 13 0.25 -4.71 -7.06
C ILE A 13 0.67 -5.42 -5.77
N ILE A 14 -0.03 -5.11 -4.67
CA ILE A 14 0.13 -5.81 -3.39
C ILE A 14 -0.95 -6.89 -3.31
N HIS A 15 -0.53 -8.14 -3.13
CA HIS A 15 -1.41 -9.30 -2.97
C HIS A 15 -1.47 -9.70 -1.50
N THR A 16 -2.69 -9.76 -0.96
CA THR A 16 -2.96 -10.14 0.44
C THR A 16 -4.20 -11.04 0.47
N PRO A 17 -4.44 -11.79 1.57
CA PRO A 17 -5.69 -12.53 1.71
C PRO A 17 -6.91 -11.62 1.95
N PHE A 18 -6.72 -10.32 2.21
CA PHE A 18 -7.78 -9.36 2.41
C PHE A 18 -8.26 -8.81 1.06
N LYS A 19 -9.53 -9.07 0.75
CA LYS A 19 -10.15 -8.66 -0.52
C LYS A 19 -11.02 -7.41 -0.38
N GLU A 20 -11.47 -7.12 0.85
CA GLU A 20 -12.36 -6.02 1.18
C GLU A 20 -11.79 -5.24 2.39
N PRO A 21 -12.12 -3.95 2.56
CA PRO A 21 -11.70 -3.18 3.73
C PRO A 21 -12.17 -3.82 5.05
N GLU A 22 -13.38 -4.39 5.07
CA GLU A 22 -13.93 -5.11 6.20
C GLU A 22 -13.10 -6.37 6.50
N GLY A 23 -12.63 -6.50 7.74
CA GLY A 23 -11.80 -7.63 8.18
C GLY A 23 -10.30 -7.45 7.90
N THR A 24 -9.89 -6.37 7.24
CA THR A 24 -8.47 -5.99 7.15
C THR A 24 -7.99 -5.50 8.53
N PRO A 25 -6.82 -5.97 9.04
CA PRO A 25 -6.28 -5.54 10.32
C PRO A 25 -6.10 -4.02 10.39
N ILE A 26 -6.66 -3.41 11.44
CA ILE A 26 -6.49 -1.96 11.71
C ILE A 26 -5.04 -1.66 12.10
N GLN A 27 -4.40 -2.61 12.77
CA GLN A 27 -3.00 -2.53 13.20
C GLN A 27 -2.22 -3.73 12.66
N PRO A 28 -0.96 -3.55 12.23
CA PRO A 28 -0.13 -4.64 11.72
C PRO A 28 -0.03 -5.83 12.68
N LYS A 29 0.02 -5.57 14.00
CA LYS A 29 0.07 -6.61 15.04
C LYS A 29 -1.13 -7.57 14.99
N ALA A 30 -2.32 -7.08 14.59
CA ALA A 30 -3.50 -7.94 14.44
C ALA A 30 -3.47 -8.80 13.18
N GLY A 31 -2.53 -8.57 12.27
CA GLY A 31 -2.23 -9.40 11.09
C GLY A 31 -0.98 -10.24 11.25
N GLU A 32 -0.48 -10.45 12.47
CA GLU A 32 0.70 -11.30 12.71
C GLU A 32 0.48 -12.71 12.13
N GLY A 33 1.46 -13.20 11.37
CA GLY A 33 1.38 -14.48 10.66
C GLY A 33 0.63 -14.45 9.32
N VAL A 34 0.07 -13.30 8.92
CA VAL A 34 -0.51 -13.15 7.57
C VAL A 34 0.58 -12.82 6.57
N GLU A 35 0.70 -13.67 5.55
CA GLU A 35 1.64 -13.46 4.44
C GLU A 35 0.97 -12.73 3.27
N GLY A 36 1.77 -11.96 2.55
CA GLY A 36 1.42 -11.29 1.31
C GLY A 36 2.68 -11.04 0.49
N TYR A 37 2.52 -10.66 -0.77
CA TYR A 37 3.64 -10.37 -1.66
C TYR A 37 3.37 -9.16 -2.54
N VAL A 38 4.44 -8.53 -2.99
CA VAL A 38 4.37 -7.39 -3.91
C VAL A 38 4.84 -7.85 -5.28
N GLU A 39 3.96 -7.72 -6.27
CA GLU A 39 4.27 -7.92 -7.67
C GLU A 39 4.68 -6.58 -8.28
N ILE A 40 5.88 -6.49 -8.85
CA ILE A 40 6.38 -5.29 -9.53
C ILE A 40 6.25 -5.49 -11.04
N PHE A 41 5.74 -4.48 -11.74
CA PHE A 41 5.56 -4.59 -13.18
C PHE A 41 6.91 -4.68 -13.90
N PRO A 42 6.98 -5.42 -15.03
CA PRO A 42 8.25 -5.69 -15.71
C PRO A 42 9.09 -4.44 -16.02
N GLU A 43 8.46 -3.31 -16.36
CA GLU A 43 9.18 -2.08 -16.69
C GLU A 43 9.89 -1.41 -15.50
N TYR A 44 9.62 -1.85 -14.26
CA TYR A 44 10.18 -1.29 -13.03
C TYR A 44 11.13 -2.23 -12.28
N VAL A 45 11.34 -3.45 -12.78
CA VAL A 45 12.14 -4.49 -12.09
C VAL A 45 13.58 -4.03 -11.82
N ASP A 46 14.20 -3.31 -12.75
CA ASP A 46 15.57 -2.78 -12.57
C ASP A 46 15.70 -1.86 -11.35
N GLY A 47 14.60 -1.22 -10.92
CA GLY A 47 14.56 -0.39 -9.71
C GLY A 47 14.68 -1.17 -8.40
N LEU A 48 14.61 -2.51 -8.44
CA LEU A 48 14.79 -3.38 -7.28
C LEU A 48 16.25 -3.77 -7.04
N LYS A 49 17.17 -3.29 -7.87
CA LYS A 49 18.60 -3.56 -7.71
C LYS A 49 19.06 -3.19 -6.28
N ASP A 50 19.82 -4.10 -5.67
CA ASP A 50 20.38 -3.96 -4.33
C ASP A 50 19.32 -3.92 -3.19
N LEU A 51 18.06 -4.25 -3.47
CA LEU A 51 17.05 -4.42 -2.42
C LEU A 51 17.33 -5.65 -1.53
N ASP A 52 18.06 -6.63 -2.08
CA ASP A 52 18.50 -7.79 -1.31
C ASP A 52 19.41 -7.39 -0.14
N GLY A 53 19.22 -8.02 1.01
CA GLY A 53 19.95 -7.71 2.25
C GLY A 53 19.29 -6.67 3.18
N PHE A 54 18.24 -5.97 2.73
CA PHE A 54 17.41 -5.19 3.64
C PHE A 54 16.41 -6.09 4.38
N SER A 55 16.26 -5.89 5.69
CA SER A 55 15.27 -6.64 6.48
C SER A 55 13.85 -6.10 6.37
N HIS A 56 13.69 -4.84 5.99
CA HIS A 56 12.41 -4.14 5.93
C HIS A 56 12.39 -3.13 4.78
N ILE A 57 11.20 -2.89 4.24
CA ILE A 57 10.92 -1.90 3.21
C ILE A 57 9.70 -1.05 3.61
N ILE A 58 9.59 0.13 3.02
CA ILE A 58 8.40 0.98 3.14
C ILE A 58 7.62 0.89 1.83
N LEU A 59 6.35 0.50 1.92
CA LEU A 59 5.43 0.51 0.79
C LEU A 59 4.54 1.75 0.88
N ILE A 60 4.57 2.57 -0.17
CA ILE A 60 3.60 3.64 -0.38
C ILE A 60 2.61 3.12 -1.43
N TYR A 61 1.35 2.98 -1.03
CA TYR A 61 0.33 2.37 -1.87
C TYR A 61 -0.97 3.16 -1.84
N TYR A 62 -1.77 2.96 -2.87
CA TYR A 62 -3.05 3.64 -3.03
C TYR A 62 -4.18 2.80 -2.41
N PHE A 63 -4.91 3.39 -1.45
CA PHE A 63 -6.14 2.81 -0.92
C PHE A 63 -7.28 2.88 -1.95
N HIS A 64 -7.22 2.03 -2.96
CA HIS A 64 -8.12 2.02 -4.13
C HIS A 64 -9.60 1.82 -3.79
N LEU A 65 -9.92 1.20 -2.65
CA LEU A 65 -11.29 1.04 -2.14
C LEU A 65 -11.70 2.13 -1.13
N SER A 66 -10.83 3.13 -0.90
CA SER A 66 -11.16 4.23 0.00
C SER A 66 -12.28 5.08 -0.56
N ARG A 67 -13.23 5.46 0.31
CA ARG A 67 -14.30 6.41 -0.03
C ARG A 67 -13.73 7.84 -0.06
N PRO A 68 -14.45 8.81 -0.67
CA PRO A 68 -14.05 10.21 -0.63
C PRO A 68 -13.72 10.68 0.78
N TYR A 69 -12.64 11.44 0.90
CA TYR A 69 -12.13 11.87 2.20
C TYR A 69 -13.13 12.77 2.93
N ARG A 70 -13.15 12.67 4.26
CA ARG A 70 -13.84 13.61 5.14
C ARG A 70 -12.80 14.35 5.96
N LEU A 71 -12.92 15.68 6.03
CA LEU A 71 -12.02 16.50 6.85
C LEU A 71 -12.19 16.28 8.36
N LYS A 72 -13.32 15.69 8.77
CA LYS A 72 -13.62 15.29 10.14
C LYS A 72 -14.18 13.87 10.13
N VAL A 73 -13.58 13.01 10.95
CA VAL A 73 -14.02 11.62 11.17
C VAL A 73 -14.01 11.34 12.66
N THR A 74 -14.83 10.39 13.10
CA THR A 74 -14.66 9.78 14.42
C THR A 74 -13.64 8.66 14.25
N PRO A 75 -12.50 8.67 14.97
CA PRO A 75 -11.54 7.57 14.91
C PRO A 75 -12.22 6.25 15.26
N PHE A 76 -11.89 5.19 14.53
CA PHE A 76 -12.35 3.85 14.84
C PHE A 76 -11.54 3.30 16.01
N MET A 77 -12.21 2.83 17.06
CA MET A 77 -11.63 2.12 18.21
C MET A 77 -12.64 1.16 18.81
#